data_AF-C0BVQ8-F1
#
_entry.id   AF-C0BVQ8-F1
#
_cell.length_a   1.000
_cell.length_b   1.000
_cell.length_c   1.000
_cell.angle_alpha   90.00
_cell.angle_beta   90.00
_cell.angle_gamma   90.00
#
_symmetry.space_group_name_H-M   'P 1'
#
loop_
_entity.id
_entity.type
_entity.pdbx_description
1 polymer ?
#
loop_
_entity_poly.entity_id
_entity_poly.type
_entity_poly.pdbx_seq_one_letter_code
_entity_poly.pdbx_strand_id
1 'polypeptide(L)'
;MKGFDIYHGSGNVNFKRAHDAGYRIAMVKATEGKTFKDPKFATNVKAAKAAGFKVGAYHFARFTSPAVARQEARYFYGAVKGYLKYMDEPLALDLETNHAGNQLVASMQAFFRAEKAYRS
;
A
#
# COMPACT_ATOMS: atom_id res chain seq x y z
N MET A 1 4.82 18.81 -4.13
CA MET A 1 3.61 18.20 -4.72
C MET A 1 2.72 17.74 -3.57
N LYS A 2 1.39 17.94 -3.63
CA LYS A 2 0.48 17.52 -2.54
C LYS A 2 -0.09 16.13 -2.84
N GLY A 3 -0.20 15.31 -1.80
CA GLY A 3 -0.79 13.98 -1.87
C GLY A 3 -1.70 13.70 -0.68
N PHE A 4 -2.41 12.59 -0.77
CA PHE A 4 -3.21 12.03 0.31
C PHE A 4 -3.12 10.50 0.25
N ASP A 5 -3.40 9.83 1.36
CA ASP A 5 -3.63 8.40 1.40
C ASP A 5 -5.10 8.09 1.69
N ILE A 6 -5.57 6.94 1.22
CA ILE A 6 -6.96 6.49 1.40
C ILE A 6 -7.07 4.98 1.58
N TYR A 7 -8.15 4.57 2.22
CA TYR A 7 -8.55 3.18 2.44
C TYR A 7 -10.06 3.04 2.30
N HIS A 8 -10.61 1.84 2.53
CA HIS A 8 -12.04 1.58 2.42
C HIS A 8 -12.94 2.51 3.26
N GLY A 9 -12.43 2.98 4.42
CA GLY A 9 -13.12 3.89 5.33
C GLY A 9 -13.12 5.36 4.88
N SER A 10 -12.34 5.75 3.87
CA SER A 10 -12.29 7.13 3.34
C SER A 10 -13.54 7.54 2.54
N GLY A 11 -14.62 6.74 2.57
CA GLY A 11 -15.84 7.01 1.81
C GLY A 11 -15.64 6.91 0.29
N ASN A 12 -16.46 7.64 -0.47
CA ASN A 12 -16.31 7.76 -1.92
C ASN A 12 -15.55 9.04 -2.24
N VAL A 13 -14.26 8.88 -2.57
CA VAL A 13 -13.35 9.99 -2.83
C VAL A 13 -13.71 10.66 -4.14
N ASN A 14 -13.94 11.98 -4.10
CA ASN A 14 -14.09 12.78 -5.32
C ASN A 14 -12.71 13.18 -5.85
N PHE A 15 -12.10 12.30 -6.63
CA PHE A 15 -10.76 12.51 -7.19
C PHE A 15 -10.69 13.74 -8.10
N LYS A 16 -11.74 14.04 -8.87
CA LYS A 16 -11.77 15.25 -9.71
C LYS A 16 -11.64 16.50 -8.84
N ARG A 17 -12.45 16.62 -7.78
CA ARG A 17 -12.38 17.76 -6.85
C ARG A 17 -11.02 17.85 -6.17
N ALA A 18 -10.43 16.73 -5.76
CA ALA A 18 -9.09 16.71 -5.19
C ALA A 18 -8.02 17.18 -6.19
N HIS A 19 -8.13 16.76 -7.46
CA HIS A 19 -7.22 17.19 -8.51
C HIS A 19 -7.35 18.70 -8.77
N ASP A 20 -8.58 19.21 -8.85
CA ASP A 20 -8.89 20.63 -9.01
C ASP A 20 -8.36 21.46 -7.81
N ALA A 21 -8.34 20.88 -6.60
CA ALA A 21 -7.75 21.47 -5.40
C ALA A 21 -6.21 21.40 -5.32
N GLY A 22 -5.54 20.87 -6.36
CA GLY A 22 -4.08 20.86 -6.47
C GLY A 22 -3.38 19.61 -5.93
N TYR A 23 -4.11 18.56 -5.55
CA TYR A 23 -3.52 17.27 -5.20
C TYR A 23 -3.12 16.50 -6.46
N ARG A 24 -2.03 15.74 -6.38
CA ARG A 24 -1.47 14.99 -7.52
C ARG A 24 -1.03 13.58 -7.18
N ILE A 25 -0.90 13.23 -5.90
CA ILE A 25 -0.51 11.88 -5.44
C ILE A 25 -1.67 11.25 -4.65
N ALA A 26 -1.95 9.97 -4.90
CA ALA A 26 -2.86 9.15 -4.12
C ALA A 26 -2.18 7.84 -3.69
N MET A 27 -1.97 7.65 -2.39
CA MET A 27 -1.49 6.39 -1.82
C MET A 27 -2.69 5.54 -1.38
N VAL A 28 -2.88 4.35 -1.96
CA VAL A 28 -4.08 3.54 -1.73
C VAL A 28 -3.75 2.32 -0.88
N LYS A 29 -4.47 2.11 0.25
CA LYS A 29 -4.31 0.90 1.05
C LYS A 29 -4.62 -0.32 0.20
N ALA A 30 -3.69 -1.26 0.13
CA ALA A 30 -3.92 -2.53 -0.56
C ALA A 30 -4.28 -3.64 0.42
N THR A 31 -3.56 -3.72 1.54
CA THR A 31 -3.63 -4.85 2.46
C THR A 31 -3.28 -4.45 3.88
N GLU A 32 -3.70 -5.26 4.83
CA GLU A 32 -3.32 -5.19 6.24
C GLU A 32 -3.05 -6.59 6.77
N GLY A 33 -1.88 -6.76 7.41
CA GLY A 33 -1.46 -8.05 7.92
C GLY A 33 -1.50 -9.16 6.85
N LYS A 34 -1.83 -10.38 7.27
CA LYS A 34 -1.73 -11.55 6.37
C LYS A 34 -3.01 -11.88 5.61
N THR A 35 -4.12 -11.23 5.93
CA THR A 35 -5.46 -11.73 5.56
C THR A 35 -6.41 -10.66 5.06
N PHE A 36 -6.18 -9.38 5.36
CA PHE A 36 -7.10 -8.32 4.97
C PHE A 36 -6.63 -7.66 3.68
N LYS A 37 -7.43 -7.78 2.62
CA LYS A 37 -7.31 -6.98 1.40
C LYS A 37 -8.32 -5.86 1.44
N ASP A 38 -7.87 -4.64 1.18
CA ASP A 38 -8.78 -3.50 1.17
C ASP A 38 -9.79 -3.63 0.01
N PRO A 39 -11.11 -3.67 0.30
CA PRO A 39 -12.12 -3.92 -0.72
C PRO A 39 -12.23 -2.78 -1.74
N LYS A 40 -11.74 -1.57 -1.42
CA LYS A 40 -11.74 -0.43 -2.33
C LYS A 40 -10.43 -0.26 -3.10
N PHE A 41 -9.40 -1.07 -2.83
CA PHE A 41 -8.08 -0.92 -3.46
C PHE A 41 -8.16 -0.79 -5.00
N ALA A 42 -8.80 -1.77 -5.65
CA ALA A 42 -8.89 -1.81 -7.12
C ALA A 42 -9.66 -0.62 -7.70
N THR A 43 -10.77 -0.24 -7.06
CA THR A 43 -11.63 0.87 -7.49
C THR A 43 -10.90 2.20 -7.31
N ASN A 44 -10.27 2.42 -6.15
CA ASN A 44 -9.56 3.65 -5.84
C ASN A 44 -8.33 3.84 -6.74
N VAL A 45 -7.55 2.78 -7.01
CA VAL A 45 -6.40 2.84 -7.93
C VAL A 45 -6.85 3.28 -9.33
N LYS A 46 -7.89 2.64 -9.88
CA LYS A 46 -8.39 2.95 -11.22
C LYS A 46 -8.98 4.36 -11.29
N ALA A 47 -9.77 4.76 -10.29
CA ALA A 47 -10.39 6.08 -10.24
C ALA A 47 -9.35 7.20 -10.09
N ALA A 48 -8.37 7.03 -9.20
CA ALA A 48 -7.26 7.97 -9.04
C ALA A 48 -6.47 8.12 -10.34
N LYS A 49 -6.12 7.00 -11.00
CA LYS A 49 -5.42 7.06 -12.27
C LYS A 49 -6.21 7.74 -13.37
N ALA A 50 -7.50 7.43 -13.50
CA ALA A 50 -8.38 8.06 -14.49
C ALA A 50 -8.51 9.58 -14.26
N ALA A 51 -8.41 10.04 -13.00
CA ALA A 51 -8.41 11.45 -12.64
C ALA A 51 -7.03 12.14 -12.75
N GLY A 52 -6.00 11.45 -13.28
CA GLY A 52 -4.69 12.04 -13.52
C GLY A 52 -3.73 12.04 -12.33
N PHE A 53 -4.03 11.30 -11.26
CA PHE A 53 -3.10 11.19 -10.12
C PHE A 53 -1.92 10.27 -10.43
N LYS A 54 -0.78 10.58 -9.81
CA LYS A 54 0.26 9.60 -9.54
C LYS A 54 -0.19 8.68 -8.42
N VAL A 55 -0.13 7.38 -8.63
CA VAL A 55 -0.68 6.40 -7.67
C VAL A 55 0.43 5.55 -7.07
N GLY A 56 0.35 5.34 -5.76
CA GLY A 56 1.11 4.33 -5.04
C GLY A 56 0.18 3.46 -4.20
N ALA A 57 0.70 2.41 -3.58
CA ALA A 57 -0.07 1.57 -2.69
C ALA A 57 0.69 1.25 -1.41
N TYR A 58 -0.03 0.99 -0.33
CA TYR A 58 0.60 0.67 0.94
C TYR A 58 0.04 -0.59 1.61
N HIS A 59 0.89 -1.18 2.45
CA HIS A 59 0.58 -2.30 3.32
C HIS A 59 0.62 -1.86 4.78
N PHE A 60 -0.48 -2.02 5.50
CA PHE A 60 -0.51 -1.78 6.94
C PHE A 60 0.08 -2.98 7.69
N ALA A 61 1.25 -2.79 8.31
CA ALA A 61 2.00 -3.85 8.96
C ALA A 61 1.32 -4.35 10.24
N ARG A 62 1.23 -5.67 10.38
CA ARG A 62 0.83 -6.35 11.63
C ARG A 62 1.86 -7.40 12.07
N PHE A 63 3.02 -7.44 11.42
CA PHE A 63 4.01 -8.47 11.69
C PHE A 63 4.59 -8.36 13.10
N THR A 64 4.76 -9.50 13.74
CA THR A 64 5.39 -9.64 15.07
C THR A 64 6.77 -10.28 14.99
N SER A 65 7.18 -10.76 13.81
CA SER A 65 8.47 -11.41 13.59
C SER A 65 8.88 -11.37 12.12
N PRO A 66 10.16 -11.66 11.79
CA PRO A 66 10.63 -11.74 10.41
C PRO A 66 9.90 -12.79 9.57
N ALA A 67 9.43 -13.88 10.18
CA ALA A 67 8.65 -14.90 9.48
C ALA A 67 7.27 -14.37 9.09
N VAL A 68 6.60 -13.65 9.98
CA VAL A 68 5.30 -13.02 9.70
C VAL A 68 5.46 -11.91 8.66
N ALA A 69 6.53 -11.11 8.74
CA ALA A 69 6.81 -10.06 7.77
C ALA A 69 6.97 -10.58 6.33
N ARG A 70 7.58 -11.77 6.14
CA ARG A 70 7.63 -12.42 4.81
C ARG A 70 6.25 -12.84 4.31
N GLN A 71 5.38 -13.32 5.20
CA GLN A 71 4.00 -13.69 4.85
C GLN A 71 3.20 -12.45 4.43
N GLU A 72 3.34 -11.35 5.17
CA GLU A 72 2.72 -10.06 4.85
C GLU A 72 3.23 -9.50 3.51
N ALA A 73 4.54 -9.54 3.24
CA ALA A 73 5.10 -9.13 1.95
C ALA A 73 4.53 -9.95 0.78
N ARG A 74 4.40 -11.27 0.95
CA ARG A 74 3.77 -12.14 -0.07
C ARG A 74 2.32 -11.78 -0.31
N TYR A 75 1.58 -11.51 0.76
CA TYR A 75 0.18 -11.15 0.69
C TYR A 75 -0.03 -9.79 0.01
N PHE A 76 0.75 -8.79 0.41
CA PHE A 76 0.76 -7.47 -0.21
C PHE A 76 1.10 -7.54 -1.70
N TYR A 77 2.20 -8.20 -2.06
CA TYR A 77 2.59 -8.37 -3.45
C TYR A 77 1.51 -9.09 -4.27
N GLY A 78 0.90 -10.15 -3.73
CA GLY A 78 -0.21 -10.86 -4.35
C GLY A 78 -1.42 -9.96 -4.66
N ALA A 79 -1.71 -8.98 -3.79
CA ALA A 79 -2.81 -8.04 -3.98
C ALA A 79 -2.51 -6.96 -5.04
N VAL A 80 -1.25 -6.52 -5.16
CA VAL A 80 -0.85 -5.39 -6.00
C VAL A 80 -0.25 -5.78 -7.36
N LYS A 81 0.24 -7.02 -7.54
CA LYS A 81 0.95 -7.43 -8.77
C LYS A 81 0.20 -7.13 -10.07
N GLY A 82 -1.13 -7.28 -10.08
CA GLY A 82 -1.98 -6.99 -11.24
C GLY A 82 -2.22 -5.49 -11.50
N TYR A 83 -1.77 -4.63 -10.58
CA TYR A 83 -1.96 -3.19 -10.59
C TYR A 83 -0.66 -2.40 -10.71
N LEU A 84 0.50 -3.07 -10.82
CA LEU A 84 1.80 -2.41 -10.90
C LEU A 84 1.90 -1.42 -12.08
N LYS A 85 1.21 -1.69 -13.19
CA LYS A 85 1.13 -0.78 -14.34
C LYS A 85 0.45 0.58 -14.04
N TYR A 86 -0.26 0.68 -12.92
CA TYR A 86 -0.89 1.92 -12.47
C TYR A 86 -0.04 2.66 -11.43
N MET A 87 1.05 2.08 -10.95
CA MET A 87 1.87 2.65 -9.88
C MET A 87 2.94 3.57 -10.47
N ASP A 88 2.82 4.87 -10.22
CA ASP A 88 3.89 5.84 -10.49
C ASP A 88 4.69 6.14 -9.23
N GLU A 89 4.08 5.93 -8.07
CA GLU A 89 4.70 6.10 -6.76
C GLU A 89 5.03 4.72 -6.15
N PRO A 90 5.93 4.68 -5.15
CA PRO A 90 6.38 3.43 -4.56
C PRO A 90 5.26 2.60 -3.93
N LEU A 91 5.54 1.31 -3.76
CA LEU A 91 4.84 0.53 -2.76
C LEU A 91 5.44 0.84 -1.39
N ALA A 92 4.59 1.16 -0.42
CA ALA A 92 5.00 1.58 0.92
C ALA A 92 4.65 0.52 1.97
N LEU A 93 5.54 0.34 2.93
CA LEU A 93 5.26 -0.35 4.18
C LEU A 93 4.85 0.69 5.22
N ASP A 94 3.64 0.54 5.76
CA ASP A 94 3.09 1.43 6.76
C ASP A 94 3.26 0.80 8.16
N LEU A 95 4.01 1.48 9.03
CA LEU A 95 4.43 1.02 10.35
C LEU A 95 3.94 2.00 11.42
N GLU A 96 2.74 1.76 11.93
CA GLU A 96 2.16 2.61 12.97
C GLU A 96 2.37 2.07 14.40
N THR A 97 2.71 0.79 14.54
CA THR A 97 2.91 0.17 15.85
C THR A 97 4.00 -0.88 15.79
N ASN A 98 4.88 -0.87 16.81
CA ASN A 98 5.93 -1.88 16.92
C ASN A 98 5.42 -3.17 17.57
N HIS A 99 4.76 -4.01 16.78
CA HIS A 99 4.32 -5.34 17.22
C HIS A 99 5.48 -6.36 17.33
N ALA A 100 6.65 -6.06 16.75
CA ALA A 100 7.80 -6.97 16.70
C ALA A 100 8.84 -6.71 17.80
N GLY A 101 8.68 -5.65 18.61
CA GLY A 101 9.62 -5.25 19.64
C GLY A 101 11.03 -5.07 19.09
N ASN A 102 12.00 -5.75 19.68
CA ASN A 102 13.41 -5.71 19.27
C ASN A 102 13.67 -6.34 17.89
N GLN A 103 12.69 -7.04 17.31
CA GLN A 103 12.80 -7.65 15.98
C GLN A 103 12.30 -6.74 14.85
N LEU A 104 11.93 -5.48 15.13
CA LEU A 104 11.36 -4.56 14.14
C LEU A 104 12.24 -4.43 12.89
N VAL A 105 13.53 -4.12 13.06
CA VAL A 105 14.46 -3.92 11.94
C VAL A 105 14.62 -5.20 11.11
N ALA A 106 14.81 -6.34 11.77
CA ALA A 106 14.92 -7.64 11.09
C ALA A 106 13.63 -8.00 10.33
N SER A 107 12.46 -7.62 10.87
CA SER A 107 11.16 -7.85 10.25
C SER A 107 10.94 -6.98 9.02
N MET A 108 11.29 -5.69 9.09
CA MET A 108 11.28 -4.79 7.94
C MET A 108 12.20 -5.27 6.82
N GLN A 109 13.43 -5.68 7.17
CA GLN A 109 14.37 -6.24 6.20
C GLN A 109 13.81 -7.51 5.55
N ALA A 110 13.18 -8.39 6.32
CA ALA A 110 12.56 -9.59 5.80
C ALA A 110 11.37 -9.29 4.86
N PHE A 111 10.57 -8.26 5.17
CA PHE A 111 9.50 -7.78 4.31
C PHE A 111 10.04 -7.30 2.96
N PHE A 112 10.96 -6.33 2.96
CA PHE A 112 11.48 -5.74 1.72
C PHE A 112 12.30 -6.72 0.88
N ARG A 113 13.07 -7.63 1.50
CA ARG A 113 13.79 -8.69 0.77
C ARG A 113 12.81 -9.63 0.06
N ALA A 114 11.74 -10.03 0.73
CA ALA A 114 10.71 -10.88 0.13
C ALA A 114 9.99 -10.15 -1.01
N GLU A 115 9.58 -8.91 -0.80
CA GLU A 115 8.93 -8.09 -1.83
C GLU A 115 9.82 -7.92 -3.08
N LYS A 116 11.11 -7.63 -2.89
CA LYS A 116 12.09 -7.53 -3.99
C LYS A 116 12.21 -8.83 -4.76
N ALA A 117 12.28 -9.97 -4.07
CA ALA A 117 12.38 -11.29 -4.69
C ALA A 117 11.12 -11.67 -5.50
N TYR A 118 9.96 -11.07 -5.23
CA TYR A 118 8.75 -11.30 -6.02
C TYR A 118 8.64 -10.42 -7.28
N ARG A 119 9.47 -9.38 -7.38
CA ARG A 119 9.49 -8.43 -8.51
C ARG A 119 10.55 -8.76 -9.57
N SER A 120 11.52 -9.60 -9.23
CA SER A 120 12.51 -10.18 -10.15
C SER A 120 11.93 -11.37 -10.91
#